data_AF-A0A4Y4DVZ8-F1
#
_entry.id   AF-A0A4Y4DVZ8-F1
#
_cell.length_a   1.000
_cell.length_b   1.000
_cell.length_c   1.000
_cell.angle_alpha   90.00
_cell.angle_beta   90.00
_cell.angle_gamma   90.00
#
_symmetry.space_group_name_H-M   'P 1'
#
loop_
_entity.id
_entity.type
_entity.pdbx_description
1 polymer ?
#
loop_
_entity_poly.entity_id
_entity_poly.type
_entity_poly.pdbx_seq_one_letter_code
_entity_poly.pdbx_strand_id
1 'polypeptide(L)'
;MTAATTTLTRVPTARSGWRGFGTLLRTEARLFLRDGTAVFFALVFPTVLLVGVGLAIPGMREPITGAGAPWDGLTAIATYVPIVLAAAVATPALTTMPVTFATAREKGLLRRLSTTPMRPQGVVVAHLLINLGAIAVSAVLALVVGQVVFGLAVPVSPLTVVLAFVLTVLSMLSLGMVVAAVAAKGSTASAIGNLVYFPMLFLSGMWTPGPIMPDVVRDIAQFSPLGAAAQAMSAGWFETEVPTLQLVVMVAWTAVLLPLAVKLFRWS
;
A
#
# COMPACT_ATOMS: atom_id res chain seq x y z
N MET A 1 -35.23 1.14 -61.73
CA MET A 1 -35.15 1.31 -60.25
C MET A 1 -33.90 0.60 -59.79
N THR A 2 -32.82 1.36 -59.58
CA THR A 2 -31.45 0.86 -59.38
C THR A 2 -31.20 0.74 -57.89
N ALA A 3 -31.05 -0.50 -57.39
CA ALA A 3 -30.73 -0.75 -55.98
C ALA A 3 -29.27 -0.40 -55.72
N ALA A 4 -29.03 0.61 -54.88
CA ALA A 4 -27.70 0.97 -54.42
C ALA A 4 -27.21 -0.07 -53.40
N THR A 5 -26.28 -0.92 -53.81
CA THR A 5 -25.53 -1.82 -52.92
C THR A 5 -24.59 -0.97 -52.07
N THR A 6 -25.00 -0.67 -50.84
CA THR A 6 -24.16 0.01 -49.85
C THR A 6 -23.07 -0.95 -49.39
N THR A 7 -21.89 -0.86 -49.99
CA THR A 7 -20.69 -1.58 -49.57
C THR A 7 -20.22 -1.02 -48.22
N LEU A 8 -20.52 -1.72 -47.13
CA LEU A 8 -19.99 -1.39 -45.80
C LEU A 8 -18.47 -1.58 -45.81
N THR A 9 -17.72 -0.48 -45.82
CA THR A 9 -16.28 -0.47 -45.58
C THR A 9 -16.02 -0.97 -44.16
N ARG A 10 -15.55 -2.22 -44.03
CA ARG A 10 -15.00 -2.72 -42.76
C ARG A 10 -13.80 -1.85 -42.38
N VAL A 11 -13.99 -0.99 -41.38
CA VAL A 11 -12.88 -0.29 -40.72
C VAL A 11 -11.94 -1.36 -40.16
N PRO A 12 -10.64 -1.36 -40.52
CA PRO A 12 -9.70 -2.33 -39.99
C PRO A 12 -9.63 -2.14 -38.48
N THR A 13 -10.04 -3.15 -37.72
CA THR A 13 -9.89 -3.18 -36.26
C THR A 13 -8.40 -3.18 -35.95
N ALA A 14 -7.85 -1.99 -35.67
CA ALA A 14 -6.48 -1.84 -35.25
C ALA A 14 -6.26 -2.69 -34.00
N ARG A 15 -5.49 -3.78 -34.16
CA ARG A 15 -5.01 -4.60 -33.05
C ARG A 15 -4.06 -3.73 -32.22
N SER A 16 -4.59 -2.93 -31.31
CA SER A 16 -3.75 -2.20 -30.35
C SER A 16 -3.28 -3.20 -29.30
N GLY A 17 -2.09 -3.74 -29.56
CA GLY A 17 -1.29 -4.43 -28.56
C GLY A 17 -0.81 -3.46 -27.49
N TRP A 18 0.06 -3.92 -26.60
CA TRP A 18 0.70 -3.16 -25.52
C TRP A 18 1.41 -1.84 -25.95
N ARG A 19 1.46 -1.55 -27.25
CA ARG A 19 1.92 -0.29 -27.84
C ARG A 19 0.96 0.83 -27.42
N GLY A 20 1.35 1.58 -26.38
CA GLY A 20 0.55 2.65 -25.77
C GLY A 20 0.46 2.56 -24.25
N PHE A 21 0.87 1.42 -23.66
CA PHE A 21 0.90 1.23 -22.21
C PHE A 21 1.79 2.27 -21.51
N GLY A 22 2.94 2.62 -22.10
CA GLY A 22 3.82 3.66 -21.55
C GLY A 22 3.18 5.06 -21.53
N THR A 23 2.43 5.42 -22.57
CA THR A 23 1.69 6.70 -22.63
C THR A 23 0.54 6.73 -21.63
N LEU A 24 -0.17 5.61 -21.46
CA LEU A 24 -1.20 5.44 -20.44
C LEU A 24 -0.61 5.56 -19.03
N LEU A 25 0.46 4.81 -18.74
CA LEU A 25 1.16 4.86 -17.46
C LEU A 25 1.63 6.28 -17.15
N ARG A 26 2.21 6.98 -18.12
CA ARG A 26 2.65 8.38 -17.97
C ARG A 26 1.48 9.32 -17.70
N THR A 27 0.35 9.11 -18.36
CA THR A 27 -0.84 9.96 -18.19
C THR A 27 -1.46 9.74 -16.81
N GLU A 28 -1.61 8.49 -16.39
CA GLU A 28 -2.13 8.13 -15.06
C GLU A 28 -1.17 8.56 -13.95
N ALA A 29 0.14 8.39 -14.13
CA ALA A 29 1.14 8.89 -13.19
C ALA A 29 1.07 10.41 -13.06
N ARG A 30 0.86 11.12 -14.18
CA ARG A 30 0.67 12.58 -14.17
C ARG A 30 -0.65 12.99 -13.50
N LEU A 31 -1.71 12.21 -13.62
CA LEU A 31 -2.98 12.44 -12.95
C LEU A 31 -2.85 12.22 -11.45
N PHE A 32 -2.21 11.11 -11.03
CA PHE A 32 -1.88 10.85 -9.63
C PHE A 32 -1.05 11.99 -9.04
N LEU A 33 0.04 12.39 -9.71
CA LEU A 33 0.88 13.50 -9.26
C LEU A 33 0.16 14.87 -9.23
N ARG A 34 -0.96 15.00 -9.93
CA ARG A 34 -1.81 16.20 -9.92
C ARG A 34 -2.88 16.17 -8.83
N ASP A 35 -3.23 15.00 -8.32
CA ASP A 35 -4.07 14.85 -7.14
C ASP A 35 -3.21 15.11 -5.89
N GLY A 36 -3.07 16.39 -5.56
CA GLY A 36 -2.25 16.83 -4.42
C GLY A 36 -2.66 16.17 -3.10
N THR A 37 -3.94 15.86 -2.92
CA THR A 37 -4.44 15.16 -1.74
C THR A 37 -3.94 13.71 -1.71
N ALA A 38 -4.08 12.97 -2.81
CA ALA A 38 -3.62 11.58 -2.89
C ALA A 38 -2.10 11.47 -2.74
N VAL A 39 -1.33 12.38 -3.37
CA VAL A 39 0.13 12.41 -3.25
C VAL A 39 0.56 12.75 -1.83
N PHE A 40 -0.10 13.75 -1.21
CA PHE A 40 0.22 14.13 0.16
C PHE A 40 0.02 12.94 1.12
N PHE A 41 -1.14 12.29 1.08
CA PHE A 41 -1.41 11.17 1.98
C PHE A 41 -0.60 9.90 1.64
N ALA A 42 -0.35 9.60 0.37
CA ALA A 42 0.40 8.40 0.01
C ALA A 42 1.93 8.56 0.23
N LEU A 43 2.47 9.75 -0.01
CA LEU A 43 3.92 9.97 -0.07
C LEU A 43 4.44 10.75 1.14
N VAL A 44 3.77 11.85 1.46
CA VAL A 44 4.26 12.85 2.42
C VAL A 44 3.82 12.50 3.84
N PHE A 45 2.59 12.01 4.02
CA PHE A 45 2.01 11.74 5.34
C PHE A 45 2.81 10.76 6.20
N PRO A 46 3.28 9.59 5.70
CA PRO A 46 4.10 8.68 6.53
C PRO A 46 5.40 9.35 7.00
N THR A 47 6.03 10.14 6.13
CA THR A 47 7.27 10.86 6.44
C THR A 47 7.03 12.01 7.42
N VAL A 48 5.96 12.78 7.23
CA VAL A 48 5.55 13.86 8.15
C VAL A 48 5.18 13.29 9.50
N LEU A 49 4.54 12.11 9.55
CA LEU A 49 4.25 11.45 10.81
C LEU A 49 5.53 11.06 11.54
N LEU A 50 6.52 10.47 10.84
CA LEU A 50 7.82 10.14 11.42
C LEU A 50 8.54 11.37 11.97
N VAL A 51 8.63 12.43 11.16
CA VAL A 51 9.31 13.68 11.54
C VAL A 51 8.55 14.41 12.65
N GLY A 52 7.22 14.46 12.54
CA GLY A 52 6.33 15.10 13.50
C GLY A 52 6.42 14.43 14.86
N VAL A 53 6.31 13.10 14.92
CA VAL A 53 6.49 12.35 16.16
C VAL A 53 7.91 12.56 16.72
N GLY A 54 8.93 12.49 15.87
CA GLY A 54 10.33 12.63 16.29
C GLY A 54 10.77 14.00 16.78
N LEU A 55 10.11 15.07 16.31
CA LEU A 55 10.43 16.45 16.68
C LEU A 55 9.46 17.02 17.70
N ALA A 56 8.18 16.63 17.66
CA ALA A 56 7.13 17.22 18.50
C ALA A 56 7.02 16.55 19.86
N ILE A 57 7.45 15.29 20.01
CA ILE A 57 7.41 14.58 21.31
C ILE A 57 8.80 14.64 21.95
N PRO A 58 8.97 15.40 23.06
CA PRO A 58 10.22 15.42 23.83
C PRO A 58 10.57 14.01 24.33
N GLY A 59 11.84 13.63 24.29
CA GLY A 59 12.31 12.30 24.71
C GLY A 59 12.34 11.24 23.61
N MET A 60 11.75 11.48 22.42
CA MET A 60 11.80 10.52 21.31
C MET A 60 13.20 10.26 20.74
N ARG A 61 14.15 11.14 21.04
CA ARG A 61 15.56 11.08 20.65
C ARG A 61 16.47 10.52 21.75
N GLU A 62 15.91 10.28 22.93
CA GLU A 62 16.67 9.70 24.03
C GLU A 62 16.69 8.17 23.90
N PRO A 63 17.80 7.52 24.29
CA PRO A 63 17.84 6.07 24.38
C PRO A 63 16.81 5.55 25.37
N ILE A 64 16.06 4.54 24.99
CA ILE A 64 15.17 3.81 25.89
C ILE A 64 16.04 3.10 26.93
N THR A 65 15.70 3.26 28.20
CA THR A 65 16.37 2.58 29.32
C THR A 65 15.36 1.76 30.13
N GLY A 66 15.72 0.54 30.51
CA GLY A 66 14.90 -0.31 31.39
C GLY A 66 13.74 -1.04 30.70
N ALA A 67 13.72 -1.06 29.36
CA ALA A 67 12.70 -1.80 28.57
C ALA A 67 13.10 -3.24 28.22
N GLY A 68 14.31 -3.67 28.59
CA GLY A 68 14.87 -4.97 28.23
C GLY A 68 15.30 -5.07 26.76
N ALA A 69 16.08 -6.10 26.42
CA ALA A 69 16.43 -6.38 25.02
C ALA A 69 15.17 -6.76 24.22
N PRO A 70 15.02 -6.35 22.95
CA PRO A 70 15.98 -5.63 22.10
C PRO A 70 15.89 -4.09 22.17
N TRP A 71 15.04 -3.53 23.04
CA TRP A 71 14.71 -2.09 23.05
C TRP A 71 15.72 -1.23 23.81
N ASP A 72 16.45 -1.83 24.76
CA ASP A 72 17.39 -1.12 25.62
C ASP A 72 18.54 -0.51 24.81
N GLY A 73 18.75 0.80 24.96
CA GLY A 73 19.76 1.57 24.22
C GLY A 73 19.33 2.03 22.81
N LEU A 74 18.17 1.61 22.31
CA LEU A 74 17.61 2.13 21.05
C LEU A 74 16.90 3.46 21.27
N THR A 75 16.94 4.31 20.25
CA THR A 75 16.17 5.55 20.27
C THR A 75 14.68 5.25 20.08
N ALA A 76 13.80 5.90 20.83
CA ALA A 76 12.35 5.68 20.70
C ALA A 76 11.80 6.00 19.28
N ILE A 77 12.46 6.88 18.53
CA ILE A 77 12.11 7.09 17.12
C ILE A 77 12.45 5.90 16.21
N ALA A 78 13.45 5.09 16.56
CA ALA A 78 13.81 3.92 15.75
C ALA A 78 12.66 2.91 15.69
N THR A 79 11.91 2.75 16.77
CA THR A 79 10.76 1.83 16.82
C THR A 79 9.62 2.25 15.88
N TYR A 80 9.59 3.50 15.41
CA TYR A 80 8.61 3.97 14.43
C TYR A 80 8.94 3.63 12.99
N VAL A 81 10.20 3.32 12.64
CA VAL A 81 10.60 3.07 11.25
C VAL A 81 9.82 1.91 10.61
N PRO A 82 9.76 0.71 11.22
CA PRO A 82 8.99 -0.41 10.66
C PRO A 82 7.50 -0.07 10.50
N ILE A 83 6.96 0.70 11.43
CA ILE A 83 5.55 1.07 11.48
C ILE A 83 5.22 2.07 10.37
N VAL A 84 6.08 3.08 10.16
CA VAL A 84 5.93 4.08 9.11
C VAL A 84 6.07 3.45 7.73
N LEU A 85 7.00 2.49 7.56
CA LEU A 85 7.10 1.72 6.32
C LEU A 85 5.83 0.91 6.04
N ALA A 86 5.31 0.22 7.05
CA ALA A 86 4.05 -0.51 6.94
C ALA A 86 2.88 0.44 6.56
N ALA A 87 2.80 1.61 7.21
CA ALA A 87 1.79 2.62 6.92
C ALA A 87 1.94 3.23 5.52
N ALA A 88 3.17 3.45 5.04
CA ALA A 88 3.47 3.92 3.69
C ALA A 88 2.97 2.95 2.61
N VAL A 89 2.94 1.65 2.91
CA VAL A 89 2.32 0.63 2.05
C VAL A 89 0.79 0.64 2.19
N ALA A 90 0.28 0.64 3.43
CA ALA A 90 -1.15 0.51 3.72
C ALA A 90 -1.97 1.71 3.24
N THR A 91 -1.44 2.93 3.32
CA THR A 91 -2.14 4.16 2.93
C THR A 91 -2.59 4.09 1.47
N PRO A 92 -1.69 4.03 0.47
CA PRO A 92 -2.11 3.95 -0.93
C PRO A 92 -2.91 2.67 -1.23
N ALA A 93 -2.62 1.54 -0.58
CA ALA A 93 -3.31 0.29 -0.82
C ALA A 93 -4.78 0.30 -0.38
N LEU A 94 -5.13 1.00 0.71
CA LEU A 94 -6.49 1.00 1.28
C LEU A 94 -7.28 2.27 1.01
N THR A 95 -6.64 3.42 0.80
CA THR A 95 -7.36 4.70 0.65
C THR A 95 -7.39 5.18 -0.79
N THR A 96 -6.27 5.12 -1.51
CA THR A 96 -6.18 5.63 -2.89
C THR A 96 -6.61 4.58 -3.89
N MET A 97 -5.98 3.40 -3.86
CA MET A 97 -6.17 2.37 -4.87
C MET A 97 -7.65 1.93 -4.98
N PRO A 98 -8.36 1.58 -3.89
CA PRO A 98 -9.72 1.07 -4.01
C PRO A 98 -10.70 2.14 -4.51
N VAL A 99 -10.50 3.39 -4.11
CA VAL A 99 -11.30 4.54 -4.54
C VAL A 99 -11.15 4.77 -6.03
N THR A 100 -9.92 4.71 -6.56
CA THR A 100 -9.70 4.93 -7.98
C THR A 100 -10.34 3.83 -8.82
N PHE A 101 -10.24 2.57 -8.39
CA PHE A 101 -10.90 1.45 -9.06
C PHE A 101 -12.43 1.54 -9.00
N ALA A 102 -13.00 1.83 -7.83
CA ALA A 102 -14.45 1.97 -7.68
C ALA A 102 -14.99 3.18 -8.48
N THR A 103 -14.27 4.29 -8.51
CA THR A 103 -14.63 5.48 -9.30
C THR A 103 -14.55 5.22 -10.80
N ALA A 104 -13.55 4.45 -11.26
CA ALA A 104 -13.43 4.04 -12.65
C ALA A 104 -14.61 3.14 -13.09
N ARG A 105 -15.10 2.30 -12.19
CA ARG A 105 -16.31 1.48 -12.40
C ARG A 105 -17.58 2.33 -12.42
N GLU A 106 -17.74 3.21 -11.44
CA GLU A 106 -18.89 4.12 -11.30
C GLU A 106 -19.09 5.00 -12.53
N LYS A 107 -18.00 5.56 -13.07
CA LYS A 107 -18.03 6.42 -14.27
C LYS A 107 -18.27 5.64 -15.57
N GLY A 108 -18.47 4.32 -15.50
CA GLY A 108 -18.61 3.45 -16.67
C GLY A 108 -17.38 3.48 -17.57
N LEU A 109 -16.23 3.92 -17.06
CA LEU A 109 -15.00 4.08 -17.83
C LEU A 109 -14.55 2.72 -18.36
N LEU A 110 -14.80 1.63 -17.63
CA LEU A 110 -14.56 0.26 -18.10
C LEU A 110 -15.42 -0.12 -19.32
N ARG A 111 -16.69 0.34 -19.39
CA ARG A 111 -17.56 0.16 -20.56
C ARG A 111 -17.15 1.07 -21.72
N ARG A 112 -16.80 2.34 -21.47
CA ARG A 112 -16.32 3.26 -22.52
C ARG A 112 -14.93 2.89 -23.04
N LEU A 113 -14.07 2.33 -22.19
CA LEU A 113 -12.78 1.77 -22.58
C LEU A 113 -12.94 0.51 -23.44
N SER A 114 -14.01 -0.28 -23.25
CA SER A 114 -14.31 -1.41 -24.15
C SER A 114 -14.70 -1.00 -25.57
N THR A 115 -15.14 0.25 -25.76
CA THR A 115 -15.41 0.85 -27.08
C THR A 115 -14.21 1.56 -27.70
N THR A 116 -13.11 1.72 -26.95
CA THR A 116 -11.82 2.18 -27.47
C THR A 116 -10.88 0.98 -27.66
N PRO A 117 -9.90 1.03 -28.58
CA PRO A 117 -9.05 -0.12 -28.88
C PRO A 117 -8.07 -0.51 -27.74
N MET A 118 -8.16 0.12 -26.55
CA MET A 118 -7.32 -0.19 -25.40
C MET A 118 -7.95 -1.27 -24.50
N ARG A 119 -7.19 -2.31 -24.19
CA ARG A 119 -7.65 -3.38 -23.30
C ARG A 119 -7.90 -2.84 -21.87
N PRO A 120 -9.09 -3.07 -21.26
CA PRO A 120 -9.40 -2.64 -19.89
C PRO A 120 -8.38 -3.12 -18.84
N GLN A 121 -7.78 -4.28 -19.07
CA GLN A 121 -6.71 -4.84 -18.23
C GLN A 121 -5.46 -3.95 -18.15
N GLY A 122 -5.15 -3.17 -19.21
CA GLY A 122 -3.99 -2.28 -19.23
C GLY A 122 -4.12 -1.11 -18.25
N VAL A 123 -5.34 -0.61 -18.00
CA VAL A 123 -5.59 0.48 -17.04
C VAL A 123 -5.45 0.00 -15.61
N VAL A 124 -5.92 -1.22 -15.33
CA VAL A 124 -5.75 -1.88 -14.02
C VAL A 124 -4.28 -2.07 -13.69
N VAL A 125 -3.51 -2.61 -14.64
CA VAL A 125 -2.06 -2.84 -14.47
C VAL A 125 -1.31 -1.51 -14.33
N ALA A 126 -1.67 -0.48 -15.10
CA ALA A 126 -1.04 0.84 -14.98
C ALA A 126 -1.26 1.44 -13.58
N HIS A 127 -2.49 1.37 -13.05
CA HIS A 127 -2.79 1.83 -11.69
C HIS A 127 -2.04 1.04 -10.62
N LEU A 128 -1.93 -0.27 -10.77
CA LEU A 128 -1.17 -1.11 -9.86
C LEU A 128 0.31 -0.71 -9.86
N LEU A 129 0.91 -0.49 -11.04
CA LEU A 129 2.31 -0.04 -11.16
C LEU A 129 2.53 1.34 -10.57
N ILE A 130 1.59 2.28 -10.73
CA ILE A 130 1.69 3.62 -10.14
C ILE A 130 1.63 3.54 -8.61
N ASN A 131 0.73 2.73 -8.06
CA ASN A 131 0.64 2.54 -6.61
C ASN A 131 1.91 1.86 -6.07
N LEU A 132 2.44 0.84 -6.76
CA LEU A 132 3.72 0.22 -6.41
C LEU A 132 4.88 1.23 -6.44
N GLY A 133 4.93 2.09 -7.46
CA GLY A 133 5.92 3.16 -7.55
C GLY A 133 5.78 4.18 -6.41
N ALA A 134 4.55 4.60 -6.08
CA ALA A 134 4.28 5.50 -4.97
C ALA A 134 4.68 4.90 -3.62
N ILE A 135 4.38 3.61 -3.40
CA ILE A 135 4.80 2.87 -2.21
C ILE A 135 6.34 2.84 -2.11
N ALA A 136 7.03 2.49 -3.19
CA ALA A 136 8.49 2.45 -3.21
C ALA A 136 9.11 3.82 -2.93
N VAL A 137 8.59 4.88 -3.55
CA VAL A 137 9.08 6.25 -3.34
C VAL A 137 8.79 6.72 -1.91
N SER A 138 7.61 6.44 -1.36
CA SER A 138 7.27 6.78 0.02
C SER A 138 8.18 6.07 1.03
N ALA A 139 8.44 4.77 0.83
CA ALA A 139 9.34 4.00 1.67
C ALA A 139 10.78 4.56 1.63
N VAL A 140 11.31 4.82 0.43
CA VAL A 140 12.65 5.41 0.29
C VAL A 140 12.72 6.79 0.93
N LEU A 141 11.70 7.63 0.72
CA LEU A 141 11.64 8.97 1.30
C LEU A 141 11.64 8.91 2.84
N ALA A 142 10.82 8.05 3.43
CA ALA A 142 10.75 7.87 4.88
C ALA A 142 12.09 7.39 5.46
N LEU A 143 12.77 6.47 4.79
CA LEU A 143 14.09 5.97 5.20
C LEU A 143 15.18 7.04 5.12
N VAL A 144 15.26 7.75 4.00
CA VAL A 144 16.27 8.81 3.80
C VAL A 144 16.06 9.93 4.81
N VAL A 145 14.82 10.38 5.01
CA VAL A 145 14.51 11.42 6.00
C VAL A 145 14.79 10.91 7.42
N GLY A 146 14.43 9.67 7.73
CA GLY A 146 14.74 9.04 9.01
C GLY A 146 16.24 9.01 9.31
N GLN A 147 17.05 8.60 8.32
CA GLN A 147 18.49 8.53 8.46
C GLN A 147 19.15 9.91 8.55
N VAL A 148 18.74 10.87 7.72
CA VAL A 148 19.33 12.22 7.69
C VAL A 148 18.94 13.05 8.91
N VAL A 149 17.68 12.97 9.35
CA VAL A 149 17.17 13.81 10.45
C VAL A 149 17.44 13.21 11.82
N PHE A 150 17.45 11.88 11.94
CA PHE A 150 17.52 11.18 13.23
C PHE A 150 18.68 10.18 13.35
N GLY A 151 19.50 9.97 12.32
CA GLY A 151 20.67 9.09 12.39
C GLY A 151 20.32 7.62 12.64
N LEU A 152 19.16 7.17 12.15
CA LEU A 152 18.60 5.85 12.45
C LEU A 152 19.54 4.70 12.04
N ALA A 153 19.61 3.68 12.90
CA ALA A 153 20.43 2.50 12.67
C ALA A 153 19.97 1.73 11.42
N VAL A 154 20.95 1.17 10.69
CA VAL A 154 20.72 0.27 9.54
C VAL A 154 20.16 -1.06 10.07
N PRO A 155 19.21 -1.71 9.38
CA PRO A 155 18.62 -2.96 9.84
C PRO A 155 19.67 -4.06 10.01
N VAL A 156 19.55 -4.83 11.10
CA VAL A 156 20.42 -5.97 11.41
C VAL A 156 20.29 -7.07 10.34
N SER A 157 19.08 -7.30 9.82
CA SER A 157 18.80 -8.28 8.76
C SER A 157 18.05 -7.62 7.58
N PRO A 158 18.77 -6.97 6.64
CA PRO A 158 18.15 -6.29 5.50
C PRO A 158 17.28 -7.21 4.63
N LEU A 159 17.68 -8.48 4.50
CA LEU A 159 16.93 -9.47 3.72
C LEU A 159 15.55 -9.73 4.32
N THR A 160 15.46 -9.84 5.65
CA THR A 160 14.20 -10.05 6.37
C THR A 160 13.28 -8.84 6.21
N VAL A 161 13.84 -7.63 6.31
CA VAL A 161 13.09 -6.39 6.08
C VAL A 161 12.54 -6.32 4.66
N VAL A 162 13.34 -6.63 3.65
CA VAL A 162 12.90 -6.63 2.24
C VAL A 162 11.81 -7.68 2.02
N LEU A 163 11.98 -8.89 2.56
CA LEU A 163 10.98 -9.95 2.45
C LEU A 163 9.65 -9.54 3.11
N ALA A 164 9.72 -9.04 4.34
CA ALA A 164 8.55 -8.55 5.07
C ALA A 164 7.88 -7.38 4.31
N PHE A 165 8.66 -6.46 3.76
CA PHE A 165 8.15 -5.34 2.96
C PHE A 165 7.40 -5.83 1.72
N VAL A 166 7.97 -6.76 0.94
CA VAL A 166 7.32 -7.34 -0.24
C VAL A 166 6.02 -8.05 0.13
N LEU A 167 6.02 -8.84 1.21
CA LEU A 167 4.79 -9.50 1.68
C LEU A 167 3.75 -8.49 2.19
N THR A 168 4.19 -7.36 2.75
CA THR A 168 3.29 -6.27 3.18
C THR A 168 2.59 -5.68 1.96
N VAL A 169 3.36 -5.39 0.91
CA VAL A 169 2.82 -4.91 -0.36
C VAL A 169 1.80 -5.88 -0.93
N LEU A 170 2.13 -7.17 -0.99
CA LEU A 170 1.23 -8.19 -1.54
C LEU A 170 -0.05 -8.35 -0.72
N SER A 171 0.04 -8.43 0.60
CA SER A 171 -1.11 -8.59 1.49
C SER A 171 -2.01 -7.36 1.50
N MET A 172 -1.44 -6.15 1.59
CA MET A 172 -2.18 -4.89 1.59
C MET A 172 -2.83 -4.59 0.25
N LEU A 173 -2.14 -4.82 -0.86
CA LEU A 173 -2.74 -4.67 -2.19
C LEU A 173 -3.86 -5.69 -2.41
N SER A 174 -3.70 -6.93 -1.94
CA SER A 174 -4.78 -7.94 -2.02
C SER A 174 -6.01 -7.49 -1.24
N LEU A 175 -5.81 -6.93 -0.05
CA LEU A 175 -6.90 -6.39 0.77
C LEU A 175 -7.58 -5.19 0.11
N GLY A 176 -6.81 -4.24 -0.40
CA GLY A 176 -7.32 -3.09 -1.15
C GLY A 176 -8.12 -3.51 -2.39
N MET A 177 -7.68 -4.55 -3.09
CA MET A 177 -8.40 -5.12 -4.23
C MET A 177 -9.74 -5.75 -3.82
N VAL A 178 -9.83 -6.41 -2.66
CA VAL A 178 -11.11 -6.89 -2.12
C VAL A 178 -12.05 -5.72 -1.83
N VAL A 179 -11.56 -4.64 -1.20
CA VAL A 179 -12.35 -3.42 -0.95
C VAL A 179 -12.85 -2.83 -2.28
N ALA A 180 -11.97 -2.75 -3.28
CA ALA A 180 -12.31 -2.26 -4.62
C ALA A 180 -13.36 -3.12 -5.33
N ALA A 181 -13.34 -4.45 -5.10
CA ALA A 181 -14.29 -5.38 -5.70
C ALA A 181 -15.68 -5.29 -5.07
N VAL A 182 -15.76 -5.05 -3.76
CA VAL A 182 -17.02 -4.94 -3.00
C VAL A 182 -17.68 -3.56 -3.17
N ALA A 183 -16.88 -2.50 -3.27
CA ALA A 183 -17.41 -1.14 -3.35
C ALA A 183 -17.91 -0.78 -4.77
N ALA A 184 -19.18 -0.38 -4.86
CA ALA A 184 -19.78 0.04 -6.13
C ALA A 184 -19.49 1.51 -6.51
N LYS A 185 -19.17 2.36 -5.52
CA LYS A 185 -18.92 3.80 -5.68
C LYS A 185 -17.60 4.20 -5.05
N GLY A 186 -16.97 5.26 -5.57
CA GLY A 186 -15.73 5.80 -5.02
C GLY A 186 -15.85 6.20 -3.56
N SER A 187 -16.97 6.82 -3.17
CA SER A 187 -17.24 7.22 -1.78
C SER A 187 -17.38 6.03 -0.83
N THR A 188 -18.05 4.96 -1.26
CA THR A 188 -18.17 3.71 -0.48
C THR A 188 -16.81 3.02 -0.32
N ALA A 189 -15.99 3.00 -1.37
CA ALA A 189 -14.63 2.46 -1.30
C ALA A 189 -13.77 3.24 -0.31
N SER A 190 -13.89 4.57 -0.30
CA SER A 190 -13.17 5.42 0.66
C SER A 190 -13.61 5.16 2.09
N ALA A 191 -14.92 5.04 2.33
CA ALA A 191 -15.45 4.75 3.67
C ALA A 191 -14.99 3.39 4.20
N ILE A 192 -15.10 2.32 3.39
CA ILE A 192 -14.64 0.98 3.77
C ILE A 192 -13.13 0.97 3.96
N GLY A 193 -12.38 1.58 3.04
CA GLY A 193 -10.92 1.68 3.09
C GLY A 193 -10.46 2.34 4.38
N ASN A 194 -11.03 3.50 4.74
CA ASN A 194 -10.70 4.21 5.98
C ASN A 194 -11.11 3.42 7.23
N LEU A 195 -12.28 2.77 7.21
CA LEU A 195 -12.77 1.97 8.33
C LEU A 195 -11.87 0.76 8.61
N VAL A 196 -11.24 0.19 7.59
CA VAL A 196 -10.24 -0.88 7.74
C VAL A 196 -8.86 -0.32 8.09
N TYR A 197 -8.49 0.80 7.48
CA TYR A 197 -7.16 1.41 7.62
C TYR A 197 -6.86 1.86 9.05
N PHE A 198 -7.78 2.58 9.72
CA PHE A 198 -7.51 3.08 11.08
C PHE A 198 -7.32 1.97 12.13
N PRO A 199 -8.17 0.92 12.21
CA PRO A 199 -7.91 -0.23 13.06
C PRO A 199 -6.60 -0.94 12.72
N MET A 200 -6.26 -1.06 11.43
CA MET A 200 -4.99 -1.68 11.03
C MET A 200 -3.79 -0.86 11.48
N LEU A 201 -3.84 0.47 11.37
CA LEU A 201 -2.79 1.34 11.93
C LEU A 201 -2.66 1.13 13.45
N PHE A 202 -3.77 0.88 14.14
CA PHE A 202 -3.74 0.72 15.60
C PHE A 202 -3.03 -0.59 15.95
N LEU A 203 -3.38 -1.65 15.24
CA LEU A 203 -2.72 -2.95 15.34
C LEU A 203 -1.25 -2.93 14.87
N SER A 204 -0.85 -2.00 14.00
CA SER A 204 0.57 -1.84 13.63
C SER A 204 1.42 -1.23 14.74
N GLY A 205 0.83 -0.81 15.85
CA GLY A 205 1.53 -0.18 16.97
C GLY A 205 1.86 1.29 16.74
N MET A 206 1.23 1.96 15.78
CA MET A 206 1.45 3.38 15.49
C MET A 206 1.31 4.29 16.73
N TRP A 207 0.36 3.99 17.62
CA TRP A 207 0.15 4.76 18.84
C TRP A 207 0.91 4.19 20.05
N THR A 208 1.28 2.92 20.00
CA THR A 208 1.98 2.21 21.08
C THR A 208 3.13 1.38 20.50
N PRO A 209 4.21 2.03 20.02
CA PRO A 209 5.35 1.36 19.41
C PRO A 209 6.19 0.56 20.42
N GLY A 210 6.76 -0.56 19.96
CA GLY A 210 7.80 -1.30 20.67
C GLY A 210 7.44 -1.69 22.12
N PRO A 211 8.13 -1.17 23.14
CA PRO A 211 7.99 -1.61 24.53
C PRO A 211 6.73 -1.11 25.23
N ILE A 212 6.08 -0.05 24.72
CA ILE A 212 4.83 0.47 25.31
C ILE A 212 3.59 -0.22 24.74
N MET A 213 3.76 -1.21 23.86
CA MET A 213 2.67 -1.98 23.27
C MET A 213 2.10 -2.97 24.30
N PRO A 214 0.79 -2.92 24.61
CA PRO A 214 0.18 -3.90 25.49
C PRO A 214 0.20 -5.30 24.87
N ASP A 215 0.44 -6.33 25.69
CA ASP A 215 0.55 -7.73 25.23
C ASP A 215 -0.67 -8.18 24.42
N VAL A 216 -1.88 -7.81 24.88
CA VAL A 216 -3.13 -8.14 24.18
C VAL A 216 -3.17 -7.54 22.77
N VAL A 217 -2.68 -6.31 22.60
CA VAL A 217 -2.66 -5.66 21.27
C VAL A 217 -1.60 -6.30 20.40
N ARG A 218 -0.43 -6.62 20.95
CA ARG A 218 0.64 -7.35 20.25
C ARG A 218 0.16 -8.72 19.76
N ASP A 219 -0.60 -9.44 20.58
CA ASP A 219 -1.12 -10.76 20.28
C ASP A 219 -2.19 -10.74 19.20
N ILE A 220 -3.04 -9.72 19.16
CA ILE A 220 -4.02 -9.55 18.09
C ILE A 220 -3.32 -9.04 16.81
N ALA A 221 -2.35 -8.15 16.96
CA ALA A 221 -1.62 -7.53 15.87
C ALA A 221 -0.87 -8.57 15.02
N GLN A 222 -0.31 -9.62 15.63
CA GLN A 222 0.43 -10.66 14.91
C GLN A 222 -0.44 -11.45 13.92
N PHE A 223 -1.77 -11.47 14.10
CA PHE A 223 -2.71 -12.09 13.16
C PHE A 223 -3.26 -11.12 12.11
N SER A 224 -3.09 -9.82 12.34
CA SER A 224 -3.47 -8.80 11.36
C SER A 224 -2.36 -8.64 10.31
N PRO A 225 -2.70 -8.41 9.04
CA PRO A 225 -1.67 -8.33 7.99
C PRO A 225 -0.76 -7.11 8.17
N LEU A 226 -1.26 -5.99 8.71
CA LEU A 226 -0.44 -4.80 8.98
C LEU A 226 0.33 -4.87 10.30
N GLY A 227 -0.24 -5.47 11.34
CA GLY A 227 0.47 -5.72 12.60
C GLY A 227 1.60 -6.74 12.45
N ALA A 228 1.33 -7.85 11.74
CA ALA A 228 2.35 -8.82 11.35
C ALA A 228 3.47 -8.18 10.53
N ALA A 229 3.13 -7.31 9.58
CA ALA A 229 4.11 -6.54 8.80
C ALA A 229 5.02 -5.67 9.67
N ALA A 230 4.44 -4.87 10.57
CA ALA A 230 5.19 -4.01 11.46
C ALA A 230 6.12 -4.80 12.40
N GLN A 231 5.62 -5.90 12.98
CA GLN A 231 6.42 -6.80 13.82
C GLN A 231 7.53 -7.49 13.03
N ALA A 232 7.25 -8.00 11.82
CA ALA A 232 8.25 -8.67 10.99
C ALA A 232 9.37 -7.72 10.54
N MET A 233 9.00 -6.48 10.15
CA MET A 233 9.98 -5.46 9.82
C MET A 233 10.77 -4.99 11.05
N SER A 234 10.14 -4.96 12.23
CA SER A 234 10.82 -4.66 13.51
C SER A 234 11.83 -5.74 13.88
N ALA A 235 11.46 -7.01 13.76
CA ALA A 235 12.37 -8.14 13.98
C ALA A 235 13.58 -8.07 13.02
N GLY A 236 13.37 -7.78 11.73
CA GLY A 236 14.47 -7.59 10.79
C GLY A 236 15.36 -6.37 11.08
N TRP A 237 14.86 -5.38 11.82
CA TRP A 237 15.59 -4.16 12.16
C TRP A 237 16.44 -4.30 13.42
N PHE A 238 15.89 -4.95 14.46
CA PHE A 238 16.47 -4.96 15.80
C PHE A 238 16.91 -6.35 16.27
N GLU A 239 16.45 -7.40 15.61
CA GLU A 239 16.70 -8.78 15.99
C GLU A 239 17.39 -9.55 14.85
N THR A 240 17.92 -10.73 15.17
CA THR A 240 18.50 -11.66 14.18
C THR A 240 17.58 -12.82 13.85
N GLU A 241 16.55 -13.05 14.67
CA GLU A 241 15.61 -14.15 14.46
C GLU A 241 14.66 -13.85 13.29
N VAL A 242 14.35 -14.90 12.53
CA VAL A 242 13.41 -14.79 11.40
C VAL A 242 11.98 -14.86 11.96
N PRO A 243 11.13 -13.85 11.71
CA PRO A 243 9.77 -13.78 12.23
C PRO A 243 8.83 -14.71 11.44
N THR A 244 8.99 -16.03 11.63
CA THR A 244 8.31 -17.06 10.84
C THR A 244 6.79 -16.97 10.93
N LEU A 245 6.24 -16.76 12.13
CA LEU A 245 4.80 -16.63 12.35
C LEU A 245 4.21 -15.48 11.54
N GLN A 246 4.80 -14.29 11.64
CA GLN A 246 4.32 -13.08 10.97
C GLN A 246 4.41 -13.24 9.44
N LEU A 247 5.51 -13.81 8.93
CA LEU A 247 5.66 -14.10 7.50
C LEU A 247 4.59 -15.08 7.01
N VAL A 248 4.32 -16.16 7.76
CA VAL A 248 3.28 -17.14 7.43
C VAL A 248 1.89 -16.50 7.43
N VAL A 249 1.58 -15.65 8.41
CA VAL A 249 0.31 -14.92 8.48
C VAL A 249 0.13 -14.02 7.26
N MET A 250 1.17 -13.28 6.86
CA MET A 250 1.09 -12.40 5.68
C MET A 250 0.93 -13.19 4.38
N VAL A 251 1.60 -14.34 4.27
CA VAL A 251 1.41 -15.27 3.15
C VAL A 251 0.00 -15.82 3.13
N ALA A 252 -0.54 -16.24 4.29
CA ALA A 252 -1.90 -16.75 4.41
C ALA A 252 -2.94 -15.70 4.00
N TRP A 253 -2.81 -14.46 4.47
CA TRP A 253 -3.67 -13.35 4.06
C TRP A 253 -3.59 -13.10 2.55
N THR A 254 -2.39 -13.09 1.98
CA THR A 254 -2.21 -12.93 0.53
C THR A 254 -2.87 -14.08 -0.24
N ALA A 255 -2.65 -15.32 0.21
CA ALA A 255 -3.19 -16.53 -0.43
C ALA A 255 -4.73 -16.61 -0.35
N VAL A 256 -5.36 -16.01 0.66
CA VAL A 256 -6.82 -15.97 0.81
C VAL A 256 -7.43 -14.76 0.09
N LEU A 257 -6.85 -13.56 0.27
CA LEU A 257 -7.40 -12.32 -0.27
C LEU A 257 -7.23 -12.20 -1.77
N LEU A 258 -6.11 -12.67 -2.33
CA LEU A 258 -5.84 -12.54 -3.77
C LEU A 258 -6.86 -13.34 -4.61
N PRO A 259 -7.14 -14.63 -4.33
CA PRO A 259 -8.20 -15.36 -5.03
C PRO A 259 -9.60 -14.80 -4.75
N LEU A 260 -9.86 -14.32 -3.53
CA LEU A 260 -11.14 -13.71 -3.18
C LEU A 260 -11.37 -12.42 -3.99
N ALA A 261 -10.35 -11.58 -4.11
CA ALA A 261 -10.39 -10.38 -4.94
C ALA A 261 -10.68 -10.74 -6.39
N VAL A 262 -9.98 -11.72 -6.96
CA VAL A 262 -10.20 -12.17 -8.35
C VAL A 262 -11.62 -12.69 -8.57
N LYS A 263 -12.18 -13.45 -7.61
CA LYS A 263 -13.56 -13.97 -7.70
C LYS A 263 -14.61 -12.88 -7.57
N LEU A 264 -14.41 -11.91 -6.66
CA LEU A 264 -15.33 -10.80 -6.43
C LEU A 264 -15.28 -9.75 -7.55
N PHE A 265 -14.15 -9.64 -8.24
CA PHE A 265 -13.96 -8.70 -9.35
C PHE A 265 -14.73 -9.17 -10.60
N ARG A 266 -16.05 -9.00 -10.56
CA ARG A 266 -16.95 -9.26 -11.69
C ARG A 266 -16.88 -8.07 -12.66
N TRP A 267 -16.37 -8.34 -13.86
CA TRP A 267 -16.28 -7.41 -15.00
C TRP A 267 -17.68 -7.15 -15.62
N SER A 268 -18.62 -6.62 -14.85
CA SER A 268 -19.96 -6.20 -15.31
C SER A 268 -20.04 -4.70 -15.58
#